data_AF-A0A5D0JDD0-F1
#
_entry.id   AF-A0A5D0JDD0-F1
#
_cell.length_a   1.000
_cell.length_b   1.000
_cell.length_c   1.000
_cell.angle_alpha   90.00
_cell.angle_beta   90.00
_cell.angle_gamma   90.00
#
_symmetry.space_group_name_H-M   'P 1'
#
loop_
_entity.id
_entity.type
_entity.pdbx_description
1 polymer ?
#
loop_
_entity_poly.entity_id
_entity_poly.type
_entity_poly.pdbx_seq_one_letter_code
_entity_poly.pdbx_strand_id
1 'polypeptide(L)' 'MARKQDKNTVKRFNKISIGLASPESILAESRGEVLKPETINYRTHKPERDGLFCERIFGPVKDYECACGKYKRI' A
#
# COMPACT_ATOMS: atom_id res chain seq x y z
N MET A 1 5.34 -15.05 29.92
CA MET A 1 4.83 -13.74 29.47
C MET A 1 3.73 -14.00 28.44
N ALA A 2 2.47 -13.86 28.83
CA ALA A 2 1.32 -14.20 27.98
C ALA A 2 1.24 -13.24 26.78
N ARG A 3 1.25 -13.80 25.56
CA ARG A 3 0.94 -13.06 24.33
C ARG A 3 -0.51 -12.59 24.44
N LYS A 4 -0.73 -11.29 24.67
CA LYS A 4 -2.05 -10.68 24.51
C LYS A 4 -2.47 -10.92 23.06
N GLN A 5 -3.56 -11.67 22.87
CA GLN A 5 -4.20 -11.77 21.57
C GLN A 5 -4.80 -10.39 21.26
N ASP A 6 -4.18 -9.66 20.33
CA ASP A 6 -4.78 -8.48 19.74
C ASP A 6 -6.03 -8.94 18.97
N LYS A 7 -7.17 -8.95 19.65
CA LYS A 7 -8.48 -9.13 19.04
C LYS A 7 -8.73 -7.90 18.17
N ASN A 8 -8.35 -7.97 16.90
CA ASN A 8 -8.77 -7.01 15.88
C ASN A 8 -10.27 -7.19 15.64
N THR A 9 -11.09 -6.70 16.58
CA THR A 9 -12.54 -6.65 16.45
C THR A 9 -12.87 -5.54 15.47
N VAL A 10 -13.12 -5.92 14.22
CA VAL A 10 -13.78 -5.03 13.25
C VAL A 10 -15.11 -4.60 13.88
N LYS A 11 -15.19 -3.34 14.32
CA LYS A 11 -16.42 -2.78 14.88
C LYS A 11 -17.47 -2.77 13.76
N ARG A 12 -18.58 -3.48 13.95
CA ARG A 12 -19.70 -3.45 13.01
C ARG A 12 -20.31 -2.04 13.01
N PHE A 13 -20.47 -1.44 11.84
CA PHE A 13 -21.14 -0.15 11.68
C PHE A 13 -22.64 -0.38 11.41
N ASN A 14 -23.49 0.54 11.86
CA ASN A 14 -24.95 0.44 11.72
C ASN A 14 -25.51 1.34 10.60
N LYS A 15 -24.70 2.23 10.02
CA LYS A 15 -25.10 3.21 8.99
C LYS A 15 -23.94 3.47 8.02
N ILE A 16 -24.25 3.74 6.75
CA ILE A 16 -23.31 4.14 5.69
C ILE A 16 -23.80 5.47 5.13
N SER A 17 -22.89 6.41 4.87
CA SER A 17 -23.16 7.70 4.22
C SER A 17 -22.25 7.88 3.01
N ILE A 18 -22.71 8.62 2.02
CA ILE A 18 -21.93 9.02 0.83
C ILE A 18 -21.85 10.54 0.77
N GLY A 19 -20.72 11.06 0.32
CA GLY A 19 -20.48 12.49 0.16
C GLY A 19 -19.32 12.72 -0.80
N LEU A 20 -19.15 13.98 -1.22
CA LEU A 20 -18.00 14.37 -2.04
C LEU A 20 -16.75 14.43 -1.15
N ALA A 21 -15.65 13.87 -1.66
CA ALA A 21 -14.36 13.97 -1.01
C ALA A 21 -13.71 15.33 -1.33
N SER A 22 -13.17 15.98 -0.31
CA SER A 22 -12.35 17.19 -0.50
C SER A 22 -10.95 16.81 -1.02
N PRO A 23 -10.21 17.72 -1.69
CA PRO A 23 -8.83 17.47 -2.10
C PRO A 23 -7.93 17.06 -0.92
N GLU A 24 -8.11 17.68 0.24
CA GLU A 24 -7.37 17.39 1.48
C GLU A 24 -7.63 15.95 1.96
N SER A 25 -8.89 15.48 1.88
CA SER A 25 -9.26 14.11 2.24
C SER A 25 -8.60 13.09 1.30
N ILE A 26 -8.54 13.38 0.00
CA ILE A 26 -7.89 12.50 -0.98
C ILE A 26 -6.39 12.40 -0.73
N LEU A 27 -5.75 13.52 -0.44
CA LEU A 27 -4.32 13.57 -0.10
C LEU A 27 -4.01 12.85 1.21
N ALA A 28 -4.89 12.95 2.21
CA ALA A 28 -4.73 12.27 3.50
C ALA A 28 -4.83 10.74 3.37
N GLU A 29 -5.64 10.23 2.44
CA GLU A 29 -5.76 8.79 2.18
C GLU A 29 -4.63 8.25 1.30
N SER A 30 -4.00 9.11 0.51
CA SER A 30 -2.90 8.74 -0.38
C SER A 30 -1.63 8.37 0.40
N ARG A 31 -0.97 7.30 -0.02
CA ARG A 31 0.31 6.83 0.55
C ARG A 31 1.53 7.28 -0.25
N GLY A 32 1.31 8.02 -1.34
CA GLY A 32 2.36 8.53 -2.22
C GLY A 32 1.82 8.92 -3.58
N GLU A 33 2.58 9.77 -4.29
CA GLU A 33 2.21 10.30 -5.59
C GLU A 33 2.80 9.46 -6.73
N VAL A 34 1.98 9.20 -7.75
CA VAL A 34 2.42 8.56 -9.00
C VAL A 34 2.81 9.66 -9.99
N LEU A 35 4.07 9.68 -10.40
CA LEU A 35 4.62 10.72 -11.28
C LEU A 35 4.67 10.28 -12.74
N LYS A 36 4.67 8.96 -12.99
CA LYS A 36 4.85 8.42 -14.33
C LYS A 36 3.80 7.36 -14.66
N PRO A 37 3.43 7.22 -15.95
CA PRO A 37 2.41 6.27 -16.37
C PRO A 37 2.93 4.84 -16.53
N GLU A 38 4.21 4.56 -16.28
CA GLU A 38 4.75 3.20 -16.45
C GLU A 38 4.19 2.23 -15.40
N THR A 39 4.08 0.97 -15.80
CA THR A 39 3.49 -0.09 -14.98
C THR A 39 4.57 -1.04 -14.46
N ILE A 40 4.96 -1.98 -15.31
CA ILE A 40 5.96 -3.01 -15.03
C ILE A 40 6.98 -3.05 -16.14
N ASN A 41 8.20 -3.41 -15.79
CA ASN A 41 9.25 -3.62 -16.76
C ASN A 41 8.99 -4.89 -17.57
N TYR A 42 9.01 -4.81 -18.90
CA TYR A 42 8.71 -5.94 -19.78
C TYR A 42 9.68 -7.13 -19.66
N ARG A 43 10.93 -6.92 -19.23
CA ARG A 43 11.92 -8.00 -19.06
C ARG A 43 11.91 -8.57 -17.67
N THR A 44 12.03 -7.68 -16.68
CA THR A 44 12.23 -8.09 -15.29
C THR A 44 10.93 -8.38 -14.56
N HIS A 45 9.78 -7.97 -15.13
CA HIS A 45 8.47 -8.03 -14.50
C HIS A 45 8.40 -7.31 -13.14
N LYS A 46 9.39 -6.44 -12.86
CA LYS A 46 9.41 -5.61 -11.66
C LYS A 46 8.62 -4.33 -11.89
N PRO A 47 7.89 -3.84 -10.88
CA PRO A 47 7.24 -2.54 -10.97
C PRO A 47 8.24 -1.41 -11.19
N GLU A 48 7.86 -0.44 -12.02
CA GLU A 48 8.68 0.74 -12.26
C GLU A 48 8.61 1.73 -11.09
N ARG A 49 9.72 2.44 -10.83
CA ARG A 49 9.79 3.42 -9.75
C ARG A 49 8.97 4.66 -10.11
N ASP A 50 8.14 5.09 -9.17
CA ASP A 50 7.19 6.20 -9.31
C ASP A 50 6.11 5.98 -10.39
N GLY A 51 5.97 4.73 -10.85
CA GLY A 51 4.92 4.27 -11.75
C GLY A 51 3.65 3.80 -11.01
N LEU A 52 2.67 3.35 -11.79
CA LEU A 52 1.34 2.95 -11.32
C LEU A 52 1.36 1.79 -10.32
N PHE A 53 2.40 0.95 -10.34
CA PHE A 53 2.55 -0.19 -9.43
C PHE A 53 3.72 -0.03 -8.46
N CYS A 54 4.17 1.20 -8.19
CA CYS A 54 5.36 1.43 -7.38
C CYS A 54 5.24 0.83 -5.96
N GLU A 55 6.20 -0.03 -5.60
CA GLU A 55 6.22 -0.72 -4.31
C GLU A 55 6.33 0.24 -3.11
N ARG A 56 6.83 1.46 -3.34
CA ARG A 56 6.95 2.50 -2.31
C ARG A 56 5.59 3.10 -1.92
N ILE A 57 4.64 3.15 -2.85
CA ILE A 57 3.31 3.75 -2.64
C ILE A 57 2.35 2.68 -2.14
N PHE A 58 2.33 1.53 -2.82
CA PHE A 58 1.31 0.50 -2.59
C PHE A 58 1.77 -0.63 -1.68
N GLY A 59 3.08 -0.80 -1.50
CA GLY A 59 3.67 -1.86 -0.69
C GLY A 59 4.49 -2.88 -1.50
N PRO A 60 5.21 -3.78 -0.83
CA PRO A 60 6.10 -4.74 -1.49
C PRO A 60 5.32 -5.80 -2.28
N VAL A 61 5.89 -6.28 -3.39
CA VAL A 61 5.31 -7.38 -4.19
C VAL A 61 5.39 -8.72 -3.46
N LYS A 62 6.40 -8.89 -2.60
CA LYS A 62 6.63 -10.10 -1.83
C LYS A 62 6.51 -9.83 -0.34
N ASP A 63 5.94 -10.79 0.37
CA ASP A 63 5.75 -10.69 1.81
C ASP A 63 7.09 -10.50 2.53
N TYR A 64 7.21 -9.41 3.29
CA TYR A 64 8.37 -9.09 4.12
C TYR A 64 9.72 -9.02 3.36
N GLU A 65 9.70 -8.81 2.04
CA GLU A 65 10.89 -8.62 1.21
C GLU A 65 10.85 -7.22 0.57
N CYS A 66 11.96 -6.49 0.68
CA CYS A 66 12.10 -5.17 0.05
C CYS A 66 12.42 -5.31 -1.45
N ALA A 67 11.94 -4.36 -2.27
CA ALA A 67 12.19 -4.26 -3.71
C ALA A 67 13.66 -4.48 -4.14
N CYS A 68 14.60 -3.93 -3.37
CA CYS A 68 16.04 -4.04 -3.65
C CYS A 68 16.64 -5.40 -3.26
N GLY A 69 15.87 -6.25 -2.58
CA GLY A 69 16.30 -7.56 -2.08
C GLY A 69 17.27 -7.52 -0.89
N LYS A 70 17.67 -6.33 -0.41
CA LYS A 70 18.60 -6.18 0.73
C LYS A 70 17.99 -6.64 2.05
N TYR A 71 16.69 -6.39 2.24
CA TYR A 71 15.97 -6.79 3.44
C TYR A 71 14.99 -7.90 3.07
N LYS A 72 15.26 -9.11 3.57
CA LYS A 72 14.42 -10.30 3.42
C LYS A 72 14.25 -10.96 4.79
N ARG A 73 13.12 -11.63 5.00
CA ARG A 73 12.91 -12.49 6.17
C ARG A 73 13.79 -13.74 6.03
N ILE A 74 15.01 -13.66 6.60
CA ILE A 74 16.02 -14.73 6.75
C ILE A 74 16.49 -15.43 5.46
#